data_AF-A0A6P6RBX8-F1
#
_entry.id   AF-A0A6P6RBX8-F1
#
_cell.length_a   1.000
_cell.length_b   1.000
_cell.length_c   1.000
_cell.angle_alpha   90.00
_cell.angle_beta   90.00
_cell.angle_gamma   90.00
#
_symmetry.space_group_name_H-M   'P 1'
#
loop_
_entity.id
_entity.type
_entity.pdbx_description
1 polymer ?
#
loop_
_entity_poly.entity_id
_entity_poly.type
_entity_poly.pdbx_seq_one_letter_code
_entity_poly.pdbx_strand_id
1 'polypeptide(L)'
;MKAPEGAMRTAVLSAAVLRGTAIGERTKAAKKDKRGQSAREEEQEGEELPGTAADGDTKEGLQEPDRDGVQHTACDNDHFVRTTSHISTRTRKVLILLSRALLLVSLLHLYSQSVECESVDINTLHEITRFFHQNYEIGQYAVAINVPEDQCKKGFKPSTFLREDRNVDVKNIISAHTNPVYEGRELIAAGVQTTPNPAHSEFLLMNPPNKSPLTRLLNKRKNGCVVFYTLNTPCMNTCLNDRSKFNIIGGLNKLKNYMGIKAFAFKNIWNHDQNRTNELREKLQMIANRIPLYRCNSDICTLCGEPQSNIEINDGCLND
;
A
#
# COMPACT_ATOMS: atom_id res chain seq x y z
N MET A 1 -59.12 -6.38 48.92
CA MET A 1 -60.38 -5.95 48.31
C MET A 1 -60.08 -4.87 47.26
N LYS A 2 -60.51 -5.12 46.02
CA LYS A 2 -60.82 -4.22 44.87
C LYS A 2 -60.02 -2.92 44.61
N ALA A 3 -59.48 -2.84 43.39
CA ALA A 3 -59.26 -1.61 42.61
C ALA A 3 -60.60 -0.98 42.12
N PRO A 4 -60.59 0.26 41.61
CA PRO A 4 -60.78 0.50 40.16
C PRO A 4 -59.83 1.60 39.60
N GLU A 5 -59.29 1.47 38.38
CA GLU A 5 -59.84 1.82 37.05
C GLU A 5 -59.95 3.32 36.73
N GLY A 6 -59.20 3.75 35.71
CA GLY A 6 -59.39 4.97 34.93
C GLY A 6 -58.99 4.75 33.47
N ALA A 7 -60.00 4.61 32.61
CA ALA A 7 -59.96 4.55 31.14
C ALA A 7 -59.46 5.90 30.54
N MET A 8 -59.18 6.15 29.26
CA MET A 8 -59.68 5.72 27.94
C MET A 8 -58.83 6.57 26.93
N ARG A 9 -58.34 6.17 25.74
CA ARG A 9 -59.05 5.86 24.50
C ARG A 9 -58.06 5.43 23.40
N THR A 10 -58.48 4.42 22.65
CA THR A 10 -57.97 3.89 21.40
C THR A 10 -58.54 4.67 20.20
N ALA A 11 -57.79 4.78 19.10
CA ALA A 11 -58.34 5.11 17.79
C ALA A 11 -58.06 3.97 16.80
N VAL A 12 -59.13 3.52 16.15
CA VAL A 12 -59.21 2.50 15.10
C VAL A 12 -59.72 3.18 13.83
N LEU A 13 -59.15 2.87 12.67
CA LEU A 13 -59.76 3.00 11.34
C LEU A 13 -59.02 2.02 10.42
N SER A 14 -59.55 0.81 10.20
CA SER A 14 -60.56 0.42 9.20
C SER A 14 -60.02 0.31 7.78
N ALA A 15 -59.89 -0.95 7.35
CA ALA A 15 -59.65 -1.39 5.99
C ALA A 15 -60.96 -1.41 5.17
N ALA A 16 -60.86 -1.23 3.85
CA ALA A 16 -61.89 -1.61 2.91
C ALA A 16 -61.27 -2.35 1.70
N VAL A 17 -61.84 -3.51 1.45
CA VAL A 17 -61.62 -4.48 0.36
C VAL A 17 -62.48 -4.10 -0.84
N LEU A 18 -62.06 -4.43 -2.07
CA LEU A 18 -62.86 -4.94 -3.22
C LEU A 18 -61.89 -5.24 -4.39
N ARG A 19 -61.49 -6.51 -4.62
CA ARG A 19 -62.02 -7.49 -5.61
C ARG A 19 -62.12 -7.01 -7.07
N GLY A 20 -61.39 -7.70 -7.96
CA GLY A 20 -61.59 -7.71 -9.41
C GLY A 20 -60.65 -8.69 -10.13
N THR A 21 -61.19 -9.85 -10.51
CA THR A 21 -60.62 -11.00 -11.26
C THR A 21 -60.54 -10.79 -12.78
N ALA A 22 -59.53 -11.38 -13.45
CA ALA A 22 -59.57 -12.14 -14.74
C ALA A 22 -58.14 -12.20 -15.37
N ILE A 23 -57.49 -13.36 -15.53
CA ILE A 23 -57.47 -14.32 -16.67
C ILE A 23 -56.79 -13.78 -17.96
N GLY A 24 -55.79 -14.52 -18.46
CA GLY A 24 -55.20 -14.43 -19.82
C GLY A 24 -53.71 -14.83 -19.83
N GLU A 25 -53.37 -16.12 -19.88
CA GLU A 25 -52.95 -16.90 -21.06
C GLU A 25 -51.64 -16.49 -21.78
N ARG A 26 -50.69 -17.45 -21.74
CA ARG A 26 -49.71 -17.91 -22.74
C ARG A 26 -49.19 -16.92 -23.81
N THR A 27 -47.87 -16.88 -23.95
CA THR A 27 -47.17 -17.27 -25.20
C THR A 27 -45.70 -17.59 -24.95
N LYS A 28 -45.25 -18.72 -25.51
CA LYS A 28 -43.84 -19.05 -25.76
C LYS A 28 -43.39 -18.29 -27.01
N ALA A 29 -42.15 -17.82 -27.05
CA ALA A 29 -41.44 -17.61 -28.30
C ALA A 29 -39.92 -17.80 -28.12
N ALA A 30 -39.39 -18.75 -28.89
CA ALA A 30 -37.97 -19.01 -29.10
C ALA A 30 -37.39 -18.10 -30.18
N LYS A 31 -36.10 -17.76 -30.08
CA LYS A 31 -35.13 -17.42 -31.17
C LYS A 31 -33.88 -16.82 -30.52
N LYS A 32 -32.65 -16.93 -31.01
CA LYS A 32 -32.05 -17.60 -32.17
C LYS A 32 -30.52 -17.50 -31.95
N ASP A 33 -29.79 -18.52 -32.34
CA ASP A 33 -28.37 -18.45 -32.69
C ASP A 33 -28.04 -17.23 -33.58
N LYS A 34 -26.90 -16.60 -33.32
CA LYS A 34 -26.06 -16.00 -34.36
C LYS A 34 -24.57 -16.13 -34.02
N ARG A 35 -23.94 -17.10 -34.71
CA ARG A 35 -22.54 -17.06 -35.15
C ARG A 35 -22.28 -15.84 -36.03
N GLY A 36 -21.03 -15.35 -35.96
CA GLY A 36 -20.37 -14.42 -36.89
C GLY A 36 -19.10 -13.92 -36.20
N GLN A 37 -17.95 -14.59 -36.32
CA GLN A 37 -16.99 -14.45 -37.42
C GLN A 37 -16.88 -13.00 -37.91
N SER A 38 -15.90 -12.28 -37.37
CA SER A 38 -15.34 -11.09 -37.99
C SER A 38 -13.91 -11.39 -38.36
N ALA A 39 -13.64 -11.35 -39.66
CA ALA A 39 -12.32 -11.26 -40.25
C ALA A 39 -11.61 -10.00 -39.74
N ARG A 40 -10.28 -10.07 -39.64
CA ARG A 40 -9.40 -8.93 -39.48
C ARG A 40 -8.39 -8.98 -40.61
N GLU A 41 -8.61 -8.12 -41.60
CA GLU A 41 -7.63 -7.73 -42.60
C GLU A 41 -6.73 -6.63 -42.00
N GLU A 42 -5.45 -6.73 -42.37
CA GLU A 42 -4.47 -5.68 -42.69
C GLU A 42 -4.12 -4.55 -41.69
N GLU A 43 -2.83 -4.51 -41.33
CA GLU A 43 -1.93 -3.35 -41.42
C GLU A 43 -0.48 -3.86 -41.23
N GLN A 44 0.29 -3.98 -42.31
CA GLN A 44 1.33 -3.03 -42.74
C GLN A 44 2.54 -2.94 -41.79
N GLU A 45 3.55 -3.78 -42.07
CA GLU A 45 4.94 -3.55 -41.69
C GLU A 45 5.74 -3.13 -42.92
N GLY A 46 6.63 -2.14 -42.73
CA GLY A 46 7.81 -1.96 -43.56
C GLY A 46 7.85 -0.66 -44.34
N GLU A 47 8.59 0.33 -43.82
CA GLU A 47 9.58 1.02 -44.65
C GLU A 47 10.71 1.62 -43.79
N GLU A 48 11.93 1.37 -44.28
CA GLU A 48 13.22 1.73 -43.72
C GLU A 48 13.54 3.23 -43.85
N LEU A 49 14.42 3.73 -42.98
CA LEU A 49 15.25 4.90 -43.26
C LEU A 49 16.70 4.59 -42.86
N PRO A 50 17.68 4.75 -43.77
CA PRO A 50 19.09 4.69 -43.41
C PRO A 50 19.75 6.08 -43.37
N GLY A 51 20.65 6.24 -42.39
CA GLY A 51 21.90 7.01 -42.48
C GLY A 51 21.81 8.54 -42.39
N THR A 52 22.57 9.14 -41.47
CA THR A 52 23.99 9.48 -41.71
C THR A 52 24.66 10.02 -40.45
N ALA A 53 25.94 9.72 -40.35
CA ALA A 53 26.86 10.04 -39.27
C ALA A 53 27.36 11.49 -39.34
N ALA A 54 27.84 11.99 -38.21
CA ALA A 54 28.91 13.00 -38.18
C ALA A 54 29.82 12.74 -36.97
N ASP A 55 31.08 12.56 -37.29
CA ASP A 55 32.24 12.42 -36.42
C ASP A 55 32.47 13.63 -35.50
N GLY A 56 33.16 13.36 -34.39
CA GLY A 56 33.62 14.38 -33.45
C GLY A 56 34.60 13.79 -32.44
N ASP A 57 35.78 13.44 -32.94
CA ASP A 57 36.94 12.91 -32.23
C ASP A 57 37.59 14.02 -31.37
N THR A 58 37.82 13.79 -30.07
CA THR A 58 38.89 14.47 -29.31
C THR A 58 39.35 13.64 -28.12
N LYS A 59 40.66 13.38 -28.12
CA LYS A 59 41.46 12.60 -27.17
C LYS A 59 41.92 13.40 -25.95
N GLU A 60 42.33 12.60 -24.95
CA GLU A 60 43.38 12.83 -23.93
C GLU A 60 43.07 13.64 -22.66
N GLY A 61 43.46 13.05 -21.52
CA GLY A 61 43.62 13.76 -20.25
C GLY A 61 43.51 12.88 -19.01
N LEU A 62 44.59 12.18 -18.66
CA LEU A 62 44.87 11.62 -17.31
C LEU A 62 44.50 12.62 -16.19
N GLN A 63 43.79 12.19 -15.15
CA GLN A 63 44.25 12.28 -13.74
C GLN A 63 43.26 11.63 -12.77
N GLU A 64 43.73 10.64 -12.01
CA GLU A 64 43.13 10.24 -10.73
C GLU A 64 43.26 11.38 -9.71
N PRO A 65 42.31 11.49 -8.78
CA PRO A 65 42.74 11.25 -7.40
C PRO A 65 41.76 10.40 -6.58
N ASP A 66 42.35 9.61 -5.68
CA ASP A 66 41.79 9.17 -4.42
C ASP A 66 40.93 10.26 -3.74
N ARG A 67 39.74 9.88 -3.27
CA ARG A 67 39.32 10.21 -1.90
C ARG A 67 38.04 9.53 -1.47
N ASP A 68 38.20 8.81 -0.36
CA ASP A 68 37.18 8.46 0.62
C ASP A 68 36.24 9.63 0.95
N GLY A 69 34.96 9.30 1.14
CA GLY A 69 33.94 10.30 1.49
C GLY A 69 32.65 9.68 1.99
N VAL A 70 32.74 8.82 3.02
CA VAL A 70 31.61 8.47 3.89
C VAL A 70 31.13 9.73 4.60
N GLN A 71 29.85 10.08 4.45
CA GLN A 71 29.17 11.00 5.36
C GLN A 71 27.82 10.42 5.80
N HIS A 72 27.87 9.73 6.94
CA HIS A 72 26.76 9.64 7.87
C HIS A 72 26.60 10.99 8.56
N THR A 73 25.44 11.64 8.40
CA THR A 73 25.03 12.76 9.24
C THR A 73 24.41 12.20 10.52
N ALA A 74 25.21 12.18 11.59
CA ALA A 74 24.72 12.10 12.96
C ALA A 74 24.61 13.52 13.52
N CYS A 75 23.52 13.79 14.24
CA CYS A 75 23.35 14.96 15.07
C CYS A 75 24.33 14.88 16.26
N ASP A 76 25.07 15.96 16.55
CA ASP A 76 24.93 16.71 17.82
C ASP A 76 26.10 17.65 18.10
N ASN A 77 25.73 18.82 18.62
CA ASN A 77 26.57 19.75 19.35
C ASN A 77 26.78 19.22 20.78
N ASP A 78 27.97 19.38 21.37
CA ASP A 78 28.05 20.15 22.62
C ASP A 78 29.46 20.51 23.10
N HIS A 79 29.49 21.64 23.79
CA HIS A 79 30.63 22.37 24.33
C HIS A 79 30.92 21.87 25.76
N PHE A 80 32.14 21.43 26.08
CA PHE A 80 32.49 21.04 27.47
C PHE A 80 33.77 21.72 27.99
N VAL A 81 33.59 22.42 29.12
CA VAL A 81 34.59 23.18 29.87
C VAL A 81 35.54 22.24 30.61
N ARG A 82 36.83 22.58 30.60
CA ARG A 82 37.93 21.78 31.15
C ARG A 82 38.27 22.24 32.57
N THR A 83 38.21 21.34 33.54
CA THR A 83 38.82 21.52 34.87
C THR A 83 39.84 20.41 35.11
N THR A 84 41.07 20.79 35.46
CA THR A 84 42.19 19.86 35.68
C THR A 84 42.34 19.49 37.15
N SER A 85 42.49 18.20 37.44
CA SER A 85 43.10 17.72 38.68
C SER A 85 44.12 16.61 38.42
N HIS A 86 45.23 16.68 39.14
CA HIS A 86 46.40 15.82 39.00
C HIS A 86 46.21 14.53 39.81
N ILE A 87 46.27 13.36 39.17
CA ILE A 87 46.20 12.05 39.82
C ILE A 87 47.23 11.09 39.20
N SER A 88 47.88 10.33 40.07
CA SER A 88 48.91 9.29 39.90
C SER A 88 48.87 8.45 38.60
N THR A 89 50.05 8.16 38.05
CA THR A 89 50.27 7.62 36.70
C THR A 89 49.93 6.13 36.52
N ARG A 90 49.82 5.35 37.60
CA ARG A 90 49.52 3.89 37.51
C ARG A 90 48.01 3.60 37.41
N THR A 91 47.18 4.44 38.03
CA THR A 91 45.71 4.39 37.95
C THR A 91 45.17 4.92 36.62
N ARG A 92 45.89 5.83 35.94
CA ARG A 92 45.49 6.40 34.65
C ARG A 92 45.36 5.38 33.52
N LYS A 93 46.27 4.40 33.42
CA LYS A 93 46.21 3.39 32.34
C LYS A 93 44.99 2.47 32.48
N VAL A 94 44.67 2.07 33.70
CA VAL A 94 43.47 1.27 34.00
C VAL A 94 42.20 2.09 33.73
N LEU A 95 42.19 3.37 34.12
CA LEU A 95 41.04 4.26 33.89
C LEU A 95 40.77 4.52 32.40
N ILE A 96 41.83 4.68 31.58
CA ILE A 96 41.72 4.89 30.12
C ILE A 96 41.23 3.62 29.40
N LEU A 97 41.68 2.43 29.84
CA LEU A 97 41.20 1.17 29.27
C LEU A 97 39.72 0.92 29.61
N LEU A 98 39.33 1.21 30.86
CA LEU A 98 37.93 1.12 31.29
C LEU A 98 37.06 2.14 30.57
N SER A 99 37.51 3.39 30.36
CA SER A 99 36.71 4.41 29.66
C SER A 99 36.50 4.07 28.19
N ARG A 100 37.49 3.47 27.51
CA ARG A 100 37.37 3.02 26.12
C ARG A 100 36.48 1.79 25.99
N ALA A 101 36.58 0.84 26.91
CA ALA A 101 35.67 -0.31 26.95
C ALA A 101 34.22 0.15 27.21
N LEU A 102 34.01 1.11 28.11
CA LEU A 102 32.68 1.68 28.38
C LEU A 102 32.11 2.39 27.15
N LEU A 103 32.92 3.23 26.47
CA LEU A 103 32.53 3.89 25.22
C LEU A 103 32.17 2.88 24.12
N LEU A 104 32.94 1.81 23.97
CA LEU A 104 32.64 0.74 23.01
C LEU A 104 31.33 0.02 23.36
N VAL A 105 31.09 -0.29 24.64
CA VAL A 105 29.83 -0.92 25.10
C VAL A 105 28.63 0.01 24.93
N SER A 106 28.80 1.32 25.16
CA SER A 106 27.76 2.34 24.92
C SER A 106 27.47 2.51 23.43
N LEU A 107 28.50 2.53 22.58
CA LEU A 107 28.34 2.56 21.12
C LEU A 107 27.69 1.27 20.60
N LEU A 108 28.04 0.10 21.16
CA LEU A 108 27.38 -1.18 20.87
C LEU A 108 25.92 -1.20 21.34
N HIS A 109 25.57 -0.60 22.48
CA HIS A 109 24.16 -0.48 22.91
C HIS A 109 23.36 0.48 22.02
N LEU A 110 23.98 1.59 21.58
CA LEU A 110 23.36 2.51 20.61
C LEU A 110 23.21 1.86 19.23
N TYR A 111 24.12 0.95 18.85
CA TYR A 111 24.02 0.17 17.62
C TYR A 111 23.00 -0.98 17.72
N SER A 112 22.87 -1.63 18.89
CA SER A 112 21.89 -2.70 19.11
C SER A 112 20.47 -2.19 19.31
N GLN A 113 20.28 -0.90 19.63
CA GLN A 113 18.99 -0.23 19.53
C GLN A 113 18.66 0.21 18.09
N SER A 114 19.45 -0.20 17.08
CA SER A 114 19.11 0.03 15.69
C SER A 114 17.84 -0.74 15.31
N VAL A 115 16.70 -0.07 15.53
CA VAL A 115 15.42 -0.22 14.84
C VAL A 115 14.87 -1.65 14.90
N GLU A 116 14.28 -2.02 16.04
CA GLU A 116 13.10 -2.89 15.94
C GLU A 116 12.12 -2.17 15.01
N CYS A 117 12.02 -2.66 13.78
CA CYS A 117 11.08 -2.15 12.81
C CYS A 117 9.70 -2.52 13.32
N GLU A 118 9.05 -1.58 14.00
CA GLU A 118 7.73 -1.83 14.57
C GLU A 118 6.77 -2.20 13.43
N SER A 119 6.10 -3.33 13.61
CA SER A 119 5.14 -3.87 12.65
C SER A 119 3.74 -3.37 12.97
N VAL A 120 2.87 -3.38 11.97
CA VAL A 120 1.45 -3.10 12.19
C VAL A 120 0.84 -4.20 13.05
N ASP A 121 0.04 -3.83 14.06
CA ASP A 121 -0.75 -4.81 14.79
C ASP A 121 -1.75 -5.47 13.84
N ILE A 122 -1.72 -6.80 13.72
CA ILE A 122 -2.46 -7.51 12.66
C ILE A 122 -3.98 -7.38 12.80
N ASN A 123 -4.49 -7.24 14.03
CA ASN A 123 -5.91 -7.00 14.29
C ASN A 123 -6.28 -5.57 13.90
N THR A 124 -5.40 -4.61 14.17
CA THR A 124 -5.54 -3.23 13.70
C THR A 124 -5.53 -3.15 12.18
N LEU A 125 -4.65 -3.90 11.50
CA LEU A 125 -4.65 -3.98 10.04
C LEU A 125 -5.97 -4.55 9.50
N HIS A 126 -6.52 -5.57 10.15
CA HIS A 126 -7.84 -6.11 9.80
C HIS A 126 -8.93 -5.03 9.92
N GLU A 127 -8.95 -4.27 11.00
CA GLU A 127 -9.88 -3.16 11.21
C GLU A 127 -9.75 -2.04 10.15
N ILE A 128 -8.51 -1.68 9.79
CA ILE A 128 -8.22 -0.70 8.73
C ILE A 128 -8.72 -1.19 7.37
N THR A 129 -8.41 -2.44 7.00
CA THR A 129 -8.82 -3.00 5.71
C THR A 129 -10.33 -3.22 5.63
N ARG A 130 -10.97 -3.57 6.75
CA ARG A 130 -12.44 -3.62 6.88
C ARG A 130 -13.06 -2.24 6.65
N PHE A 131 -12.47 -1.18 7.21
CA PHE A 131 -12.92 0.18 6.95
C PHE A 131 -12.83 0.51 5.44
N PHE A 132 -11.73 0.17 4.76
CA PHE A 132 -11.61 0.40 3.32
C PHE A 132 -12.69 -0.33 2.53
N HIS A 133 -12.92 -1.61 2.83
CA HIS A 133 -13.93 -2.42 2.15
C HIS A 133 -15.34 -1.83 2.30
N GLN A 134 -15.74 -1.48 3.52
CA GLN A 134 -17.07 -0.92 3.80
C GLN A 134 -17.31 0.42 3.09
N ASN A 135 -16.26 1.22 2.90
CA ASN A 135 -16.39 2.60 2.46
C ASN A 135 -16.02 2.84 0.99
N TYR A 136 -15.16 2.02 0.40
CA TYR A 136 -14.53 2.31 -0.89
C TYR A 136 -14.71 1.22 -1.95
N GLU A 137 -15.40 0.12 -1.64
CA GLU A 137 -15.60 -0.94 -2.63
C GLU A 137 -16.46 -0.48 -3.82
N ILE A 138 -15.84 -0.53 -5.01
CA ILE A 138 -16.38 -0.07 -6.29
C ILE A 138 -15.98 -0.98 -7.48
N GLY A 139 -15.53 -2.21 -7.19
CA GLY A 139 -14.76 -3.02 -8.13
C GLY A 139 -13.27 -2.90 -7.83
N GLN A 140 -12.39 -2.84 -8.85
CA GLN A 140 -10.95 -2.71 -8.58
C GLN A 140 -10.56 -1.34 -8.05
N TYR A 141 -9.83 -1.32 -6.93
CA TYR A 141 -9.30 -0.10 -6.34
C TYR A 141 -8.04 -0.38 -5.51
N ALA A 142 -7.30 0.70 -5.25
CA ALA A 142 -6.18 0.73 -4.33
C ALA A 142 -6.31 1.94 -3.41
N VAL A 143 -5.83 1.80 -2.17
CA VAL A 143 -5.83 2.85 -1.14
C VAL A 143 -4.46 2.88 -0.51
N ALA A 144 -3.96 4.06 -0.17
CA ALA A 144 -2.86 4.16 0.77
C ALA A 144 -3.16 5.23 1.82
N ILE A 145 -2.75 4.96 3.05
CA ILE A 145 -2.84 5.93 4.15
C ILE A 145 -1.45 6.29 4.66
N ASN A 146 -1.32 7.46 5.27
CA ASN A 146 -0.22 7.81 6.14
C ASN A 146 -0.79 8.52 7.37
N VAL A 147 -0.99 7.75 8.44
CA VAL A 147 -1.66 8.15 9.68
C VAL A 147 -0.65 8.26 10.83
N PRO A 148 -1.01 8.89 11.96
CA PRO A 148 -0.22 8.80 13.19
C PRO A 148 0.10 7.34 13.54
N GLU A 149 1.29 7.10 14.08
CA GLU A 149 1.82 5.76 14.34
C GLU A 149 0.90 4.93 15.27
N ASP A 150 0.31 5.57 16.27
CA ASP A 150 -0.64 4.98 17.21
C ASP A 150 -1.90 4.42 16.54
N GLN A 151 -2.26 4.89 15.34
CA GLN A 151 -3.40 4.37 14.59
C GLN A 151 -3.13 3.02 13.90
N CYS A 152 -1.91 2.51 13.96
CA CYS A 152 -1.55 1.16 13.48
C CYS A 152 -1.15 0.20 14.60
N LYS A 153 -1.24 0.65 15.85
CA LYS A 153 -0.96 -0.16 17.03
C LYS A 153 -2.27 -0.61 17.68
N LYS A 154 -2.12 -1.55 18.61
CA LYS A 154 -3.21 -1.98 19.49
C LYS A 154 -3.90 -0.77 20.15
N GLY A 155 -5.23 -0.78 20.15
CA GLY A 155 -6.03 0.33 20.67
C GLY A 155 -6.53 1.31 19.59
N PHE A 156 -6.42 0.93 18.32
CA PHE A 156 -7.03 1.62 17.18
C PHE A 156 -8.48 2.03 17.45
N LYS A 157 -8.82 3.26 17.07
CA LYS A 157 -10.15 3.86 17.25
C LYS A 157 -10.73 4.27 15.89
N PRO A 158 -11.67 3.47 15.33
CA PRO A 158 -12.29 3.77 14.06
C PRO A 158 -12.98 5.15 14.00
N SER A 159 -13.50 5.65 15.13
CA SER A 159 -14.20 6.94 15.21
C SER A 159 -13.33 8.17 14.94
N THR A 160 -12.01 8.04 15.10
CA THR A 160 -11.04 9.12 14.82
C THR A 160 -10.26 8.91 13.54
N PHE A 161 -10.47 7.79 12.86
CA PHE A 161 -9.74 7.41 11.66
C PHE A 161 -10.21 8.22 10.44
N LEU A 162 -9.28 8.82 9.71
CA LEU A 162 -9.52 9.49 8.42
C LEU A 162 -10.67 10.52 8.40
N ARG A 163 -10.88 11.24 9.51
CA ARG A 163 -12.03 12.16 9.65
C ARG A 163 -12.09 13.26 8.59
N GLU A 164 -10.94 13.66 8.07
CA GLU A 164 -10.83 14.73 7.06
C GLU A 164 -10.98 14.21 5.63
N ASP A 165 -10.86 12.90 5.42
CA ASP A 165 -10.97 12.23 4.12
C ASP A 165 -12.34 11.56 4.01
N ARG A 166 -13.39 12.37 3.78
CA ARG A 166 -14.79 11.91 3.83
C ARG A 166 -15.05 10.76 2.86
N ASN A 167 -15.62 9.68 3.38
CA ASN A 167 -15.77 8.44 2.62
C ASN A 167 -16.55 8.58 1.32
N VAL A 168 -17.60 9.41 1.33
CA VAL A 168 -18.44 9.68 0.16
C VAL A 168 -17.64 10.36 -0.96
N ASP A 169 -16.76 11.30 -0.61
CA ASP A 169 -15.96 12.03 -1.60
C ASP A 169 -14.92 11.10 -2.25
N VAL A 170 -14.24 10.31 -1.41
CA VAL A 170 -13.28 9.30 -1.87
C VAL A 170 -13.97 8.37 -2.87
N LYS A 171 -15.08 7.73 -2.45
CA LYS A 171 -15.82 6.75 -3.26
C LYS A 171 -16.30 7.34 -4.59
N ASN A 172 -16.85 8.55 -4.56
CA ASN A 172 -17.34 9.22 -5.77
C ASN A 172 -16.21 9.49 -6.77
N ILE A 173 -15.04 9.93 -6.30
CA ILE A 173 -13.90 10.24 -7.16
C ILE A 173 -13.29 8.97 -7.75
N ILE A 174 -13.06 7.93 -6.93
CA ILE A 174 -12.43 6.69 -7.43
C ILE A 174 -13.34 5.87 -8.34
N SER A 175 -14.66 6.13 -8.33
CA SER A 175 -15.62 5.47 -9.23
C SER A 175 -15.62 6.04 -10.66
N ALA A 176 -14.91 7.15 -10.91
CA ALA A 176 -14.87 7.79 -12.21
C ALA A 176 -14.15 6.93 -13.26
N HIS A 177 -14.48 7.12 -14.55
CA HIS A 177 -13.77 6.48 -15.66
C HIS A 177 -12.53 7.27 -16.12
N THR A 178 -12.48 8.56 -15.79
CA THR A 178 -11.41 9.50 -16.13
C THR A 178 -10.81 10.05 -14.85
N ASN A 179 -9.47 10.01 -14.76
CA ASN A 179 -8.71 10.49 -13.60
C ASN A 179 -9.29 10.06 -12.23
N PRO A 180 -9.47 8.74 -11.97
CA PRO A 180 -10.10 8.26 -10.74
C PRO A 180 -9.13 8.23 -9.57
N VAL A 181 -8.48 9.36 -9.28
CA VAL A 181 -7.47 9.49 -8.22
C VAL A 181 -7.94 10.52 -7.20
N TYR A 182 -8.09 10.07 -5.96
CA TYR A 182 -8.34 10.92 -4.80
C TYR A 182 -7.04 11.16 -4.04
N GLU A 183 -6.77 12.42 -3.70
CA GLU A 183 -5.64 12.82 -2.87
C GLU A 183 -6.11 13.69 -1.70
N GLY A 184 -6.23 13.07 -0.54
CA GLY A 184 -6.72 13.67 0.68
C GLY A 184 -5.61 14.14 1.60
N ARG A 185 -5.90 14.28 2.90
CA ARG A 185 -4.93 14.64 3.94
C ARG A 185 -4.10 13.45 4.37
N GLU A 186 -4.73 12.37 4.80
CA GLU A 186 -4.05 11.17 5.31
C GLU A 186 -4.28 9.95 4.41
N LEU A 187 -5.11 10.10 3.37
CA LEU A 187 -5.45 9.04 2.43
C LEU A 187 -5.22 9.47 0.97
N ILE A 188 -4.78 8.53 0.15
CA ILE A 188 -4.91 8.55 -1.31
C ILE A 188 -5.68 7.30 -1.74
N ALA A 189 -6.45 7.37 -2.81
CA ALA A 189 -7.14 6.22 -3.36
C ALA A 189 -7.25 6.33 -4.87
N ALA A 190 -7.29 5.19 -5.56
CA ALA A 190 -7.54 5.16 -6.99
C ALA A 190 -8.45 4.00 -7.39
N GLY A 191 -9.33 4.26 -8.34
CA GLY A 191 -10.03 3.22 -9.10
C GLY A 191 -9.27 2.85 -10.37
N VAL A 192 -9.95 2.19 -11.31
CA VAL A 192 -9.38 1.87 -12.62
C VAL A 192 -9.71 2.98 -13.60
N GLN A 193 -8.66 3.57 -14.20
CA GLN A 193 -8.85 4.48 -15.31
C GLN A 193 -9.11 3.66 -16.58
N THR A 194 -10.21 3.93 -17.26
CA THR A 194 -10.53 3.30 -18.55
C THR A 194 -10.35 4.25 -19.73
N THR A 195 -10.35 5.57 -19.48
CA THR A 195 -10.19 6.60 -20.50
C THR A 195 -9.43 7.82 -19.97
N PRO A 196 -8.71 8.59 -20.81
CA PRO A 196 -8.37 8.27 -22.20
C PRO A 196 -7.30 7.17 -22.30
N ASN A 197 -6.49 6.97 -21.25
CA ASN A 197 -5.41 6.00 -21.23
C ASN A 197 -5.68 4.97 -20.12
N PRO A 198 -5.95 3.70 -20.44
CA PRO A 198 -6.21 2.68 -19.42
C PRO A 198 -5.04 2.53 -18.44
N ALA A 199 -5.34 2.52 -17.14
CA ALA A 199 -4.35 2.35 -16.09
C ALA A 199 -4.96 1.71 -14.84
N HIS A 200 -4.20 0.83 -14.20
CA HIS A 200 -4.60 0.19 -12.96
C HIS A 200 -4.41 1.12 -11.76
N SER A 201 -5.20 0.90 -10.71
CA SER A 201 -5.21 1.72 -9.49
C SER A 201 -3.84 1.78 -8.81
N GLU A 202 -3.09 0.67 -8.78
CA GLU A 202 -1.76 0.64 -8.17
C GLU A 202 -0.78 1.51 -8.95
N PHE A 203 -0.84 1.46 -10.29
CA PHE A 203 0.00 2.29 -11.15
C PHE A 203 -0.29 3.77 -10.92
N LEU A 204 -1.58 4.15 -10.90
CA LEU A 204 -2.01 5.54 -10.69
C LEU A 204 -1.52 6.12 -9.36
N LEU A 205 -1.48 5.32 -8.30
CA LEU A 205 -1.00 5.78 -6.99
C LEU A 205 0.53 5.78 -6.87
N MET A 206 1.22 4.85 -7.53
CA MET A 206 2.65 4.63 -7.34
C MET A 206 3.55 5.35 -8.35
N ASN A 207 3.01 5.79 -9.51
CA ASN A 207 3.79 6.36 -10.60
C ASN A 207 3.47 7.84 -10.90
N PRO A 208 4.43 8.56 -11.54
CA PRO A 208 5.83 8.18 -11.68
C PRO A 208 6.55 8.20 -10.32
N PRO A 209 7.60 7.39 -10.11
CA PRO A 209 8.32 7.40 -8.84
C PRO A 209 8.87 8.80 -8.56
N ASN A 210 8.83 9.23 -7.30
CA ASN A 210 9.18 10.59 -6.80
C ASN A 210 8.14 11.69 -7.00
N LYS A 211 7.18 11.53 -7.92
CA LYS A 211 6.12 12.54 -8.16
C LYS A 211 4.72 11.93 -8.11
N SER A 212 4.60 10.69 -7.65
CA SER A 212 3.33 9.98 -7.50
C SER A 212 2.50 10.48 -6.32
N PRO A 213 1.18 10.23 -6.32
CA PRO A 213 0.33 10.41 -5.15
C PRO A 213 0.92 9.77 -3.88
N LEU A 214 1.45 8.54 -4.01
CA LEU A 214 2.14 7.85 -2.91
C LEU A 214 3.34 8.65 -2.40
N THR A 215 4.19 9.19 -3.29
CA THR A 215 5.34 9.98 -2.83
C THR A 215 4.90 11.21 -2.04
N ARG A 216 3.86 11.92 -2.51
CA ARG A 216 3.30 13.06 -1.77
C ARG A 216 2.75 12.65 -0.42
N LEU A 217 2.03 11.53 -0.34
CA LEU A 217 1.50 10.98 0.91
C LEU A 217 2.61 10.64 1.91
N LEU A 218 3.67 9.95 1.47
CA LEU A 218 4.82 9.60 2.33
C LEU A 218 5.59 10.83 2.83
N ASN A 219 5.51 11.95 2.12
CA ASN A 219 6.18 13.18 2.52
C ASN A 219 5.46 13.97 3.61
N LYS A 220 4.17 13.71 3.85
CA LYS A 220 3.37 14.43 4.86
C LYS A 220 3.77 14.10 6.30
N ARG A 221 4.22 12.86 6.54
CA ARG A 221 4.66 12.39 7.85
C ARG A 221 5.75 11.34 7.63
N LYS A 222 6.92 11.52 8.25
CA LYS A 222 8.11 10.65 8.04
C LYS A 222 8.13 9.41 8.94
N ASN A 223 7.50 9.53 10.11
CA ASN A 223 7.44 8.50 11.16
C ASN A 223 6.00 8.09 11.46
N GLY A 224 5.09 8.20 10.48
CA GLY A 224 3.72 7.72 10.61
C GLY A 224 3.61 6.23 10.33
N CYS A 225 2.38 5.72 10.33
CA CYS A 225 2.08 4.41 9.79
C CYS A 225 1.51 4.50 8.38
N VAL A 226 2.05 3.70 7.47
CA VAL A 226 1.61 3.59 6.09
C VAL A 226 1.05 2.21 5.79
N VAL A 227 -0.21 2.16 5.37
CA VAL A 227 -0.82 0.94 4.83
C VAL A 227 -1.12 1.19 3.36
N PHE A 228 -0.57 0.36 2.48
CA PHE A 228 -0.96 0.30 1.07
C PHE A 228 -1.85 -0.93 0.88
N TYR A 229 -3.08 -0.72 0.46
CA TYR A 229 -4.09 -1.75 0.30
C TYR A 229 -4.56 -1.84 -1.16
N THR A 230 -4.74 -3.06 -1.66
CA THR A 230 -5.39 -3.33 -2.95
C THR A 230 -6.52 -4.34 -2.79
N LEU A 231 -7.61 -4.18 -3.55
CA LEU A 231 -8.69 -5.17 -3.49
C LEU A 231 -8.20 -6.55 -4.00
N ASN A 232 -7.43 -6.56 -5.08
CA ASN A 232 -6.83 -7.76 -5.63
C ASN A 232 -5.31 -7.65 -5.64
N THR A 233 -4.61 -8.77 -5.71
CA THR A 233 -3.15 -8.79 -5.89
C THR A 233 -2.77 -7.95 -7.12
N PRO A 234 -1.71 -7.13 -7.07
CA PRO A 234 -1.22 -6.45 -8.26
C PRO A 234 -0.88 -7.48 -9.35
N CYS A 235 -1.44 -7.30 -10.54
CA CYS A 235 -1.33 -8.30 -11.59
C CYS A 235 0.14 -8.61 -11.97
N MET A 236 0.41 -9.89 -12.21
CA MET A 236 1.78 -10.36 -12.42
C MET A 236 2.43 -9.85 -13.71
N ASN A 237 1.64 -9.74 -14.78
CA ASN A 237 2.14 -9.44 -16.13
C ASN A 237 2.36 -7.94 -16.39
N THR A 238 1.75 -7.06 -15.58
CA THR A 238 1.77 -5.61 -15.81
C THR A 238 2.28 -4.84 -14.59
N CYS A 239 1.65 -4.99 -13.41
CA CYS A 239 2.02 -4.23 -12.22
C CYS A 239 3.33 -4.76 -11.59
N LEU A 240 3.49 -6.09 -11.52
CA LEU A 240 4.67 -6.75 -10.93
C LEU A 240 5.68 -7.26 -11.97
N ASN A 241 5.56 -6.79 -13.21
CA ASN A 241 6.51 -7.05 -14.27
C ASN A 241 7.44 -5.85 -14.43
N ASP A 242 8.71 -5.98 -14.06
CA ASP A 242 9.70 -4.90 -14.11
C ASP A 242 9.97 -4.35 -15.53
N ARG A 243 9.68 -5.15 -16.58
CA ARG A 243 9.76 -4.74 -17.99
C ARG A 243 8.56 -3.94 -18.46
N SER A 244 7.45 -3.96 -17.72
CA SER A 244 6.24 -3.22 -18.07
C SER A 244 6.42 -1.74 -17.80
N LYS A 245 6.00 -0.86 -18.73
CA LYS A 245 5.93 0.59 -18.48
C LYS A 245 4.92 0.99 -17.40
N PHE A 246 4.03 0.07 -17.03
CA PHE A 246 3.00 0.24 -16.00
C PHE A 246 3.35 -0.45 -14.69
N ASN A 247 4.61 -0.83 -14.49
CA ASN A 247 5.04 -1.50 -13.28
C ASN A 247 4.98 -0.57 -12.06
N ILE A 248 4.91 -1.17 -10.87
CA ILE A 248 4.86 -0.44 -9.59
C ILE A 248 6.14 -0.58 -8.77
N ILE A 249 7.20 -1.18 -9.33
CA ILE A 249 8.43 -1.52 -8.58
C ILE A 249 9.11 -0.28 -8.01
N GLY A 250 9.10 0.83 -8.75
CA GLY A 250 9.61 2.11 -8.27
C GLY A 250 8.86 2.65 -7.04
N GLY A 251 7.53 2.49 -7.01
CA GLY A 251 6.70 2.86 -5.86
C GLY A 251 6.89 1.93 -4.66
N LEU A 252 7.03 0.63 -4.89
CA LEU A 252 7.38 -0.33 -3.83
C LEU A 252 8.72 0.01 -3.18
N ASN A 253 9.71 0.46 -3.95
CA ASN A 253 10.98 0.92 -3.40
C ASN A 253 10.83 2.20 -2.54
N LYS A 254 9.83 3.05 -2.82
CA LYS A 254 9.51 4.21 -1.95
C LYS A 254 8.95 3.78 -0.60
N LEU A 255 8.06 2.80 -0.60
CA LEU A 255 7.54 2.22 0.63
C LEU A 255 8.64 1.48 1.41
N LYS A 256 9.50 0.71 0.74
CA LYS A 256 10.67 0.07 1.37
C LYS A 256 11.50 1.06 2.18
N ASN A 257 11.79 2.23 1.60
CA ASN A 257 12.64 3.26 2.20
C ASN A 257 11.93 4.15 3.23
N TYR A 258 10.63 3.96 3.46
CA TYR A 258 9.90 4.71 4.48
C TYR A 258 10.30 4.23 5.88
N MET A 259 10.56 5.15 6.82
CA MET A 259 11.11 4.78 8.13
C MET A 259 10.06 4.35 9.16
N GLY A 260 8.82 4.81 9.03
CA GLY A 260 7.74 4.43 9.94
C GLY A 260 7.15 3.05 9.67
N ILE A 261 6.15 2.67 10.48
CA ILE A 261 5.39 1.43 10.32
C ILE A 261 4.84 1.35 8.88
N LYS A 262 4.98 0.18 8.25
CA LYS A 262 4.54 -0.02 6.86
C LYS A 262 3.97 -1.40 6.63
N ALA A 263 2.90 -1.47 5.85
CA ALA A 263 2.29 -2.72 5.42
C ALA A 263 1.79 -2.60 3.97
N PHE A 264 1.94 -3.69 3.21
CA PHE A 264 1.23 -3.92 1.97
C PHE A 264 0.17 -4.98 2.23
N ALA A 265 -1.09 -4.69 1.96
CA ALA A 265 -2.21 -5.62 2.16
C ALA A 265 -2.99 -5.82 0.86
N PHE A 266 -3.47 -7.04 0.62
CA PHE A 266 -4.43 -7.31 -0.44
C PHE A 266 -5.55 -8.23 0.07
N LYS A 267 -6.72 -8.22 -0.57
CA LYS A 267 -7.84 -9.11 -0.18
C LYS A 267 -7.87 -10.39 -1.00
N ASN A 268 -8.01 -10.23 -2.31
CA ASN A 268 -8.25 -11.34 -3.24
C ASN A 268 -7.04 -11.58 -4.14
N ILE A 269 -6.92 -12.80 -4.67
CA ILE A 269 -6.00 -13.08 -5.78
C ILE A 269 -6.64 -12.56 -7.06
N TRP A 270 -5.86 -11.90 -7.91
CA TRP A 270 -6.35 -11.45 -9.21
C TRP A 270 -6.79 -12.65 -10.04
N ASN A 271 -8.02 -12.60 -10.55
CA ASN A 271 -8.66 -13.73 -11.23
C ASN A 271 -7.83 -14.30 -12.40
N HIS A 272 -7.06 -13.47 -13.11
CA HIS A 272 -6.19 -13.91 -14.20
C HIS A 272 -4.91 -14.63 -13.74
N ASP A 273 -4.63 -14.63 -12.43
CA ASP A 273 -3.43 -15.18 -11.81
C ASP A 273 -3.72 -16.38 -10.89
N GLN A 274 -4.99 -16.72 -10.63
CA GLN A 274 -5.43 -17.78 -9.70
C GLN A 274 -4.86 -19.18 -9.99
N ASN A 275 -4.58 -19.50 -11.25
CA ASN A 275 -4.06 -20.82 -11.67
C ASN A 275 -2.53 -20.85 -11.85
N ARG A 276 -1.82 -19.80 -11.42
CA ARG A 276 -0.39 -19.61 -11.64
C ARG A 276 0.37 -19.52 -10.31
N THR A 277 0.07 -20.44 -9.38
CA THR A 277 0.53 -20.39 -7.98
C THR A 277 2.03 -20.18 -7.81
N ASN A 278 2.87 -20.87 -8.59
CA ASN A 278 4.33 -20.74 -8.49
C ASN A 278 4.82 -19.35 -8.93
N GLU A 279 4.30 -18.85 -10.05
CA GLU A 279 4.62 -17.51 -10.53
C GLU A 279 4.07 -16.44 -9.58
N LEU A 280 2.87 -16.66 -9.03
CA LEU A 280 2.27 -15.78 -8.02
C LEU A 280 3.12 -15.73 -6.77
N ARG A 281 3.62 -16.87 -6.29
CA ARG A 281 4.56 -16.95 -5.16
C ARG A 281 5.78 -16.08 -5.41
N GLU A 282 6.43 -16.21 -6.58
CA GLU A 282 7.58 -15.38 -6.94
C GLU A 282 7.24 -13.88 -6.97
N LYS A 283 6.10 -13.51 -7.56
CA LYS A 283 5.68 -12.11 -7.64
C LYS A 283 5.29 -11.51 -6.29
N LEU A 284 4.64 -12.27 -5.41
CA LEU A 284 4.37 -11.84 -4.04
C LEU A 284 5.64 -11.75 -3.21
N GLN A 285 6.60 -12.66 -3.42
CA GLN A 285 7.93 -12.58 -2.78
C GLN A 285 8.64 -11.27 -3.15
N MET A 286 8.47 -10.76 -4.37
CA MET A 286 9.02 -9.44 -4.74
C MET A 286 8.47 -8.31 -3.85
N ILE A 287 7.21 -8.37 -3.44
CA ILE A 287 6.62 -7.38 -2.53
C ILE A 287 7.14 -7.63 -1.10
N ALA A 288 7.07 -8.88 -0.63
CA ALA A 288 7.49 -9.27 0.73
C ALA A 288 8.97 -8.93 1.01
N ASN A 289 9.84 -9.06 0.02
CA ASN A 289 11.26 -8.68 0.12
C ASN A 289 11.49 -7.17 0.32
N ARG A 290 10.44 -6.34 0.17
CA ARG A 290 10.50 -4.88 0.27
C ARG A 290 9.73 -4.35 1.46
N ILE A 291 8.54 -4.89 1.72
CA ILE A 291 7.57 -4.40 2.71
C ILE A 291 6.85 -5.62 3.31
N PRO A 292 6.50 -5.63 4.61
CA PRO A 292 5.63 -6.65 5.19
C PRO A 292 4.34 -6.79 4.37
N LEU A 293 4.10 -8.00 3.86
CA LEU A 293 2.99 -8.33 2.98
C LEU A 293 1.94 -9.12 3.73
N TYR A 294 0.70 -8.71 3.63
CA TYR A 294 -0.44 -9.34 4.28
C TYR A 294 -1.54 -9.65 3.27
N ARG A 295 -2.27 -10.73 3.54
CA ARG A 295 -3.56 -10.98 2.91
C ARG A 295 -4.65 -10.79 3.95
N CYS A 296 -5.57 -9.89 3.68
CA CYS A 296 -6.66 -9.53 4.57
C CYS A 296 -8.00 -9.86 3.91
N ASN A 297 -8.60 -10.98 4.30
CA ASN A 297 -9.94 -11.35 3.87
C ASN A 297 -11.00 -10.69 4.80
N SER A 298 -12.25 -11.11 4.69
CA SER A 298 -13.35 -10.52 5.47
C SER A 298 -13.24 -10.76 6.98
N ASP A 299 -12.45 -11.74 7.42
CA ASP A 299 -12.45 -12.22 8.80
C ASP A 299 -11.09 -12.03 9.49
N ILE A 300 -9.99 -12.17 8.76
CA ILE A 300 -8.64 -12.15 9.30
C ILE A 300 -7.63 -11.54 8.33
N CYS A 301 -6.52 -11.05 8.89
CA CYS A 301 -5.30 -10.79 8.14
C CYS A 301 -4.28 -11.89 8.45
N THR A 302 -3.58 -12.35 7.41
CA THR A 302 -2.49 -13.31 7.48
C THR A 302 -1.22 -12.66 6.96
N LEU A 303 -0.12 -12.78 7.71
CA LEU A 303 1.20 -12.38 7.22
C LEU A 303 1.64 -13.36 6.12
N CYS A 304 1.85 -12.83 4.92
CA CYS A 304 2.32 -13.60 3.77
C CYS A 304 3.84 -13.74 3.77
N GLY A 305 4.54 -12.68 4.18
CA GLY A 305 5.99 -12.63 4.22
C GLY A 305 6.47 -11.23 4.61
N GLU A 306 7.73 -11.15 5.00
CA GLU A 306 8.33 -9.90 5.48
C GLU A 306 9.76 -9.72 4.96
N PRO A 307 10.27 -8.48 4.91
CA PRO A 307 11.61 -8.21 4.40
C PRO A 307 12.67 -8.96 5.19
N GLN A 308 13.71 -9.44 4.50
CA GLN A 308 14.84 -10.15 5.09
C GLN A 308 14.48 -11.49 5.75
N SER A 309 13.25 -11.96 5.58
CA SER A 309 12.88 -13.32 5.93
C SER A 309 13.35 -14.29 4.86
N ASN A 310 13.98 -15.39 5.29
CA ASN A 310 14.27 -16.53 4.41
C ASN A 310 13.05 -17.46 4.24
N ILE A 311 11.90 -17.07 4.78
CA ILE A 311 10.67 -17.84 4.74
C ILE A 311 9.97 -17.54 3.41
N GLU A 312 9.55 -18.60 2.73
CA GLU A 312 8.72 -18.50 1.54
C GLU A 312 7.37 -17.86 1.84
N ILE A 313 6.69 -17.35 0.81
CA ILE A 313 5.32 -16.84 0.96
C ILE A 313 4.42 -17.91 1.59
N ASN A 314 3.72 -17.53 2.65
CA ASN A 314 2.72 -18.35 3.31
C ASN A 314 1.66 -18.83 2.31
N ASP A 315 1.42 -20.15 2.23
CA ASP A 315 0.44 -20.74 1.31
C ASP A 315 -1.00 -20.26 1.54
N GLY A 316 -1.32 -19.78 2.75
CA GLY A 316 -2.58 -19.10 3.04
C GLY A 316 -2.78 -17.79 2.27
N CYS A 317 -1.72 -17.27 1.63
CA CYS A 317 -1.78 -16.12 0.74
C CYS A 317 -1.89 -16.48 -0.75
N LEU A 318 -1.87 -17.78 -1.09
CA LEU A 318 -1.80 -18.27 -2.47
C LEU A 318 -3.06 -18.99 -2.94
N ASN A 319 -4.02 -19.26 -2.06
CA ASN A 319 -5.24 -20.02 -2.36
C ASN A 319 -6.48 -19.29 -1.82
N ASP A 320 -7.55 -19.16 -2.60
CA ASP A 320 -8.85 -18.66 -2.11
C ASP A 320 -9.55 -19.64 -1.16
#